data_AF-A0A2U3L8Q3-F1
#
_entry.id   AF-A0A2U3L8Q3-F1
#
_cell.length_a   1.000
_cell.length_b   1.000
_cell.length_c   1.000
_cell.angle_alpha   90.00
_cell.angle_beta   90.00
_cell.angle_gamma   90.00
#
_symmetry.space_group_name_H-M   'P 1'
#
loop_
_entity.id
_entity.type
_entity.pdbx_description
1 polymer ?
#
loop_
_entity_poly.entity_id
_entity_poly.type
_entity_poly.pdbx_seq_one_letter_code
_entity_poly.pdbx_strand_id
1 'polypeptide(L)' 'MAIKHGVQVYAADRFAVGNSIPENAVRLSICSPEAIEELEQGLKILQQLLPSVH' A
#
# COMPACT_ATOMS: atom_id res chain seq x y z
N MET A 1 -5.80 -2.53 8.84
CA MET A 1 -4.50 -2.55 9.53
C MET A 1 -3.66 -1.31 9.18
N ALA A 2 -3.42 -0.97 7.90
CA ALA A 2 -2.73 0.28 7.52
C ALA A 2 -3.51 1.58 7.82
N ILE A 3 -4.84 1.59 7.58
CA ILE A 3 -5.67 2.78 7.80
C ILE A 3 -5.68 3.28 9.25
N LYS A 4 -5.44 2.39 10.22
CA LYS A 4 -5.32 2.74 11.65
C LYS A 4 -4.03 3.53 11.96
N HIS A 5 -3.05 3.48 11.06
CA HIS A 5 -1.79 4.21 11.12
C HIS A 5 -1.80 5.43 10.17
N GLY A 6 -2.96 5.81 9.63
CA GLY A 6 -3.11 6.96 8.74
C GLY A 6 -2.80 6.69 7.26
N VAL A 7 -2.54 5.44 6.87
CA VAL A 7 -2.21 5.10 5.47
C VAL A 7 -3.32 4.25 4.83
N GLN A 8 -3.81 4.69 3.69
CA GLN A 8 -4.79 3.95 2.89
C GLN A 8 -4.12 3.33 1.66
N VAL A 9 -4.37 2.03 1.42
CA VAL A 9 -3.88 1.29 0.25
C VAL A 9 -4.98 0.43 -0.34
N TYR A 10 -4.85 0.10 -1.62
CA TYR A 10 -5.68 -0.89 -2.28
C TYR A 10 -4.91 -2.19 -2.45
N ALA A 11 -5.46 -3.30 -1.97
CA ALA A 11 -4.90 -4.63 -2.20
C ALA A 11 -5.12 -5.08 -3.66
N ALA A 12 -4.27 -5.99 -4.12
CA ALA A 12 -4.30 -6.50 -5.49
C ALA A 12 -5.61 -7.24 -5.86
N ASP A 13 -6.31 -7.76 -4.85
CA ASP A 13 -7.63 -8.40 -4.99
C ASP A 13 -8.68 -7.52 -5.67
N ARG A 14 -8.62 -6.20 -5.46
CA ARG A 14 -9.51 -5.23 -6.11
C ARG A 14 -9.30 -5.10 -7.62
N PHE A 15 -8.20 -5.64 -8.14
CA PHE A 15 -7.82 -5.57 -9.55
C PHE A 15 -7.79 -6.95 -10.22
N ALA A 16 -7.99 -8.03 -9.45
CA ALA A 16 -8.05 -9.37 -10.01
C ALA A 16 -9.37 -9.59 -10.77
N VAL A 17 -9.30 -10.30 -11.90
CA VAL A 17 -10.47 -10.71 -12.68
C VAL A 17 -10.55 -12.24 -12.70
N GLY A 18 -11.74 -12.79 -12.48
CA GLY A 18 -11.97 -14.24 -12.44
C GLY A 18 -11.42 -14.92 -11.18
N ASN A 19 -11.09 -16.22 -11.29
CA ASN A 19 -10.60 -17.05 -10.17
C ASN A 19 -9.06 -17.01 -10.02
N SER A 20 -8.42 -15.90 -10.40
CA SER A 20 -6.97 -15.75 -10.21
C SER A 20 -6.66 -15.46 -8.73
N ILE A 21 -5.64 -16.11 -8.18
CA ILE A 21 -5.12 -15.77 -6.84
C ILE A 21 -4.16 -14.59 -7.04
N PRO A 22 -4.48 -13.39 -6.54
CA PRO A 22 -3.61 -12.24 -6.68
C PRO A 22 -2.37 -12.37 -5.79
N GLU A 23 -1.27 -11.79 -6.25
CA GLU A 23 -0.04 -11.66 -5.47
C GLU A 23 -0.27 -10.88 -4.17
N ASN A 24 0.59 -11.10 -3.18
CA ASN A 24 0.62 -10.33 -1.93
C ASN A 24 1.18 -8.92 -2.18
N ALA A 25 0.39 -8.09 -2.88
CA ALA A 25 0.79 -6.77 -3.32
C ALA A 25 -0.28 -5.72 -3.03
N VAL A 26 0.17 -4.47 -2.93
CA VAL A 26 -0.68 -3.28 -2.77
C VAL A 26 -0.35 -2.26 -3.84
N ARG A 27 -1.37 -1.54 -4.32
CA ARG A 27 -1.22 -0.43 -5.25
C ARG A 27 -1.06 0.88 -4.48
N LEU A 28 -0.02 1.63 -4.81
CA LEU A 28 0.26 2.97 -4.27
C LEU A 28 -0.06 4.04 -5.32
N SER A 29 -0.68 5.14 -4.88
CA SER A 29 -0.89 6.33 -5.71
C SER A 29 0.15 7.39 -5.33
N ILE A 30 1.16 7.57 -6.17
CA ILE A 30 2.23 8.55 -5.92
C ILE A 30 1.82 9.98 -6.25
N CYS A 31 0.73 10.18 -7.00
CA CYS A 31 0.22 11.50 -7.40
C CYS A 31 -0.89 12.03 -6.48
N SER A 32 -1.33 11.24 -5.50
CA SER A 32 -2.40 11.64 -4.57
C SER A 32 -1.93 12.54 -3.44
N PRO A 33 -0.73 12.32 -2.85
CA PRO A 33 -0.20 13.18 -1.80
C PRO A 33 0.04 14.60 -2.32
N GLU A 34 -0.21 15.61 -1.49
CA GLU A 34 -0.01 17.01 -1.88
C GLU A 34 1.48 17.41 -1.85
N ALA A 35 2.28 16.66 -1.07
CA ALA A 35 3.70 16.89 -0.86
C ALA A 35 4.50 15.58 -0.86
N ILE A 36 5.79 15.66 -1.23
CA ILE A 36 6.66 14.48 -1.29
C ILE A 36 6.89 13.88 0.11
N GLU A 37 6.89 14.72 1.14
CA GLU A 37 7.06 14.34 2.54
C GLU A 37 5.91 13.45 3.03
N GLU A 38 4.68 13.70 2.57
CA GLU A 38 3.52 12.86 2.88
C GLU A 38 3.66 11.47 2.24
N LEU A 39 4.15 11.41 1.00
CA LEU A 39 4.47 10.14 0.35
C LEU A 39 5.56 9.38 1.11
N GLU A 40 6.64 10.04 1.49
CA GLU A 40 7.72 9.43 2.27
C GLU A 40 7.23 8.88 3.61
N GLN A 41 6.41 9.65 4.33
CA GLN A 41 5.85 9.22 5.61
C GLN A 41 4.94 8.01 5.44
N GLY A 42 4.09 8.00 4.41
CA GLY A 42 3.26 6.85 4.06
C GLY A 42 4.08 5.60 3.77
N LEU A 43 5.17 5.72 3.01
CA LEU A 43 6.08 4.61 2.71
C LEU A 43 6.80 4.07 3.95
N LYS A 44 7.25 4.94 4.86
CA LYS A 44 7.88 4.54 6.14
C LYS A 44 6.91 3.73 7.00
N ILE A 45 5.66 4.17 7.11
CA ILE A 45 4.63 3.43 7.85
C ILE A 45 4.38 2.06 7.21
N LEU A 46 4.28 1.99 5.87
CA LEU A 46 4.13 0.71 5.18
C LEU A 46 5.31 -0.23 5.42
N GLN A 47 6.54 0.28 5.39
CA GLN A 47 7.74 -0.50 5.68
C GLN A 47 7.73 -1.07 7.11
N GLN A 48 7.19 -0.34 8.09
CA GLN A 48 7.07 -0.82 9.48
C GLN A 48 5.98 -1.90 9.63
N LEU A 49 4.92 -1.82 8.82
CA LEU A 49 3.79 -2.75 8.88
C LEU A 49 4.03 -4.04 8.09
N LEU A 50 4.86 -3.98 7.05
CA LEU A 50 5.18 -5.13 6.23
C LEU A 50 6.38 -5.88 6.83
N PRO A 51 6.34 -7.21 6.93
CA PRO A 51 7.51 -7.98 7.32
C PRO A 51 8.64 -7.73 6.31
N SER A 52 9.88 -7.77 6.77
CA SER A 52 11.04 -7.58 5.90
C SER A 52 10.97 -8.51 4.70
N VAL A 53 10.86 -7.93 3.51
CA VAL A 53 10.92 -8.65 2.23
C VAL A 53 12.35 -9.19 2.11
N HIS A 54 12.52 -10.50 2.21
CA HIS A 54 13.75 -11.22 1.82
C HIS A 54 13.62 -11.69 0.38
#